data_AF-A0A2G9YMX8-F1
#
_entry.id   AF-A0A2G9YMX8-F1
#
_cell.length_a   1.000
_cell.length_b   1.000
_cell.length_c   1.000
_cell.angle_alpha   90.00
_cell.angle_beta   90.00
_cell.angle_gamma   90.00
#
_symmetry.space_group_name_H-M   'P 1'
#
loop_
_entity.id
_entity.type
_entity.pdbx_description
1 polymer ?
#
loop_
_entity_poly.entity_id
_entity_poly.type
_entity_poly.pdbx_seq_one_letter_code
_entity_poly.pdbx_strand_id
1 'polypeptide(L)'
;FNPIVHFLAVEKAKDNFAAKDGNLEVEEYLRSVCVQKYYPANFWDYISCRGEFINTSWWQDCLNKLDTNKIMVCAQGEEGKELLRENINLNKELQIISGPAYLLDNQEIFGSQGVPKKEEFKKIIKR
;
A
#
# COMPACT_ATOMS: atom_id res chain seq x y z
N PHE A 1 9.65 -6.36 -14.65
CA PHE A 1 9.62 -5.45 -13.49
C PHE A 1 8.29 -5.66 -12.79
N ASN A 2 8.30 -6.14 -11.54
CA ASN A 2 7.11 -6.44 -10.75
C ASN A 2 7.31 -5.84 -9.35
N PRO A 3 7.04 -4.54 -9.16
CA PRO A 3 7.27 -3.88 -7.89
C PRO A 3 6.33 -4.40 -6.82
N ILE A 4 6.73 -4.26 -5.56
CA ILE A 4 5.93 -4.59 -4.38
C ILE A 4 5.68 -3.29 -3.62
N VAL A 5 4.44 -3.08 -3.17
CA VAL A 5 4.07 -1.92 -2.36
C VAL A 5 4.07 -2.31 -0.89
N HIS A 6 4.83 -1.56 -0.09
CA HIS A 6 4.79 -1.60 1.36
C HIS A 6 4.15 -0.31 1.86
N PHE A 7 3.02 -0.42 2.55
CA PHE A 7 2.27 0.74 3.04
C PHE A 7 2.91 1.35 4.28
N LEU A 8 2.88 2.67 4.39
CA LEU A 8 3.52 3.37 5.49
C LEU A 8 2.55 3.54 6.66
N ALA A 9 2.40 2.49 7.46
CA ALA A 9 1.69 2.51 8.74
C ALA A 9 2.56 1.94 9.86
N VAL A 10 2.18 2.24 11.10
CA VAL A 10 2.78 1.69 12.31
C VAL A 10 1.72 1.00 13.15
N GLU A 11 2.04 -0.18 13.67
CA GLU A 11 1.20 -0.85 14.66
C GLU A 11 1.63 -0.40 16.07
N LYS A 12 0.80 0.43 16.72
CA LYS A 12 1.09 1.01 18.05
C LYS A 12 0.86 0.02 19.20
N ALA A 13 -0.11 -0.87 19.02
CA ALA A 13 -0.45 -1.99 19.87
C ALA A 13 -1.09 -3.06 18.99
N LYS A 14 -1.27 -4.28 19.51
CA LYS A 14 -1.89 -5.37 18.74
C LYS A 14 -3.18 -4.88 18.06
N ASP A 15 -3.21 -4.99 16.74
CA ASP A 15 -4.35 -4.65 15.87
C ASP A 15 -4.72 -3.15 15.83
N ASN A 16 -3.86 -2.30 16.39
CA ASN A 16 -4.03 -0.84 16.41
C ASN A 16 -3.02 -0.17 15.48
N PHE A 17 -3.41 -0.01 14.22
CA PHE A 17 -2.62 0.63 13.18
C PHE A 17 -2.84 2.15 13.16
N ALA A 18 -1.78 2.88 12.89
CA ALA A 18 -1.82 4.32 12.65
C ALA A 18 -1.02 4.67 11.41
N ALA A 19 -1.56 5.58 10.61
CA ALA A 19 -0.91 6.15 9.45
C ALA A 19 -0.90 7.69 9.56
N LYS A 20 -0.18 8.36 8.67
CA LYS A 20 0.07 9.81 8.75
C LYS A 20 -1.22 10.61 8.62
N ASP A 21 -2.08 10.21 7.69
CA ASP A 21 -3.34 10.86 7.35
C ASP A 21 -4.54 10.24 8.09
N GLY A 22 -4.27 9.39 9.09
CA GLY A 22 -5.24 8.88 10.04
C GLY A 22 -5.96 7.61 9.58
N ASN A 23 -7.19 7.42 10.07
CA ASN A 23 -7.89 6.13 9.97
C ASN A 23 -8.33 5.76 8.55
N LEU A 24 -8.70 6.75 7.72
CA LEU A 24 -9.11 6.49 6.33
C LEU A 24 -7.97 5.88 5.50
N GLU A 25 -6.74 6.32 5.76
CA GLU A 25 -5.54 5.78 5.15
C GLU A 25 -5.29 4.32 5.61
N VAL A 26 -5.46 4.04 6.90
CA VAL A 26 -5.37 2.67 7.44
C VAL A 26 -6.42 1.75 6.82
N GLU A 27 -7.67 2.21 6.71
CA GLU A 27 -8.74 1.45 6.07
C GLU A 27 -8.42 1.14 4.61
N GLU A 28 -7.81 2.08 3.89
CA GLU A 28 -7.37 1.84 2.52
C GLU A 28 -6.25 0.80 2.45
N TYR A 29 -5.29 0.86 3.36
CA TYR A 29 -4.21 -0.12 3.43
C TYR A 29 -4.75 -1.54 3.69
N LEU A 30 -5.70 -1.69 4.61
CA LEU A 30 -6.38 -2.96 4.87
C LEU A 30 -7.09 -3.50 3.62
N ARG A 31 -7.85 -2.65 2.90
CA ARG A 31 -8.48 -3.05 1.63
C ARG A 31 -7.44 -3.45 0.59
N SER A 32 -6.36 -2.68 0.48
CA SER A 32 -5.32 -2.87 -0.53
C SER A 32 -4.55 -4.18 -0.34
N VAL A 33 -4.16 -4.54 0.90
CA VAL A 33 -3.51 -5.84 1.16
C VAL A 33 -4.45 -7.02 0.89
N CYS A 34 -5.75 -6.86 1.14
CA CYS A 34 -6.75 -7.86 0.80
C CYS A 34 -6.92 -8.02 -0.72
N VAL A 35 -6.91 -6.92 -1.48
CA VAL A 35 -6.91 -6.98 -2.95
C VAL A 35 -5.63 -7.63 -3.46
N GLN A 36 -4.47 -7.30 -2.89
CA GLN A 36 -3.20 -7.92 -3.25
C GLN A 36 -3.22 -9.44 -3.04
N LYS A 37 -3.84 -9.91 -1.95
CA LYS A 37 -3.97 -11.35 -1.65
C LYS A 37 -4.93 -12.07 -2.60
N TYR A 38 -6.14 -11.53 -2.78
CA TYR A 38 -7.20 -12.24 -3.49
C TYR A 38 -7.26 -11.99 -4.99
N TYR A 39 -6.79 -10.82 -5.42
CA TYR A 39 -6.81 -10.37 -6.80
C TYR A 39 -5.46 -9.72 -7.20
N PRO A 40 -4.32 -10.43 -7.08
CA PRO A 40 -3.00 -9.87 -7.35
C PRO A 40 -2.86 -9.32 -8.78
N ALA A 41 -3.56 -9.91 -9.74
CA ALA A 41 -3.58 -9.46 -11.13
C ALA A 41 -4.27 -8.09 -11.31
N ASN A 42 -5.15 -7.69 -10.37
CA ASN A 42 -5.91 -6.45 -10.40
C ASN A 42 -5.44 -5.42 -9.37
N PHE A 43 -4.43 -5.74 -8.57
CA PHE A 43 -3.93 -4.88 -7.51
C PHE A 43 -3.51 -3.50 -8.02
N TRP A 44 -2.77 -3.46 -9.13
CA TRP A 44 -2.30 -2.20 -9.73
C TRP A 44 -3.43 -1.36 -10.30
N ASP A 45 -4.45 -1.99 -10.88
CA ASP A 45 -5.66 -1.29 -11.35
C ASP A 45 -6.42 -0.68 -10.17
N TYR A 46 -6.58 -1.45 -9.09
CA TYR A 46 -7.26 -1.01 -7.87
C TYR A 46 -6.54 0.18 -7.22
N ILE A 47 -5.23 0.06 -6.95
CA ILE A 47 -4.45 1.13 -6.32
C ILE A 47 -4.41 2.39 -7.21
N SER A 48 -4.30 2.23 -8.53
CA SER A 48 -4.29 3.38 -9.44
C SER A 48 -5.62 4.14 -9.39
N CYS A 49 -6.74 3.41 -9.42
CA CYS A 49 -8.07 3.99 -9.27
C CYS A 49 -8.25 4.66 -7.89
N ARG A 50 -7.85 4.00 -6.80
CA ARG A 50 -7.95 4.59 -5.44
C ARG A 50 -7.04 5.81 -5.26
N GLY A 51 -5.89 5.86 -5.93
CA GLY A 51 -5.02 7.03 -5.92
C GLY A 51 -5.68 8.30 -6.43
N GLU A 52 -6.62 8.20 -7.37
CA GLU A 52 -7.39 9.34 -7.90
C GLU A 52 -8.53 9.79 -6.95
N PHE A 53 -9.11 8.85 -6.20
CA PHE A 53 -10.31 9.07 -5.38
C PHE A 53 -10.10 8.76 -3.89
N ILE A 54 -8.86 8.93 -3.40
CA ILE A 54 -8.43 8.48 -2.07
C ILE A 54 -9.24 9.09 -0.92
N ASN A 55 -9.73 10.32 -1.11
CA ASN A 55 -10.52 11.07 -0.12
C ASN A 55 -12.01 10.70 -0.12
N THR A 56 -12.42 9.71 -0.92
CA THR A 56 -13.83 9.26 -1.02
C THR A 56 -14.00 7.89 -0.37
N SER A 57 -15.22 7.60 0.08
CA SER A 57 -15.62 6.29 0.58
C SER A 57 -15.97 5.28 -0.52
N TRP A 58 -15.94 5.68 -1.79
CA TRP A 58 -16.34 4.87 -2.96
C TRP A 58 -15.22 3.96 -3.45
N TRP A 59 -14.66 3.15 -2.56
CA TRP A 59 -13.58 2.22 -2.92
C TRP A 59 -14.08 1.03 -3.74
N GLN A 60 -15.37 0.68 -3.60
CA GLN A 60 -16.01 -0.42 -4.32
C GLN A 60 -16.02 -0.19 -5.83
N ASP A 61 -16.11 1.06 -6.27
CA ASP A 61 -16.11 1.41 -7.70
C ASP A 61 -14.77 1.02 -8.36
N CYS A 62 -13.67 1.05 -7.60
CA CYS A 62 -12.35 0.62 -8.04
C CYS A 62 -12.17 -0.91 -8.09
N LEU A 63 -13.11 -1.69 -7.51
CA LEU A 63 -13.10 -3.14 -7.62
C LEU A 63 -13.75 -3.67 -8.91
N ASN A 64 -14.53 -2.85 -9.62
CA ASN A 64 -15.17 -3.23 -10.88
C ASN A 64 -15.98 -4.55 -10.76
N LYS A 65 -15.48 -5.67 -11.31
CA LYS A 65 -16.15 -6.99 -11.32
C LYS A 65 -15.67 -7.95 -10.23
N LEU A 66 -14.79 -7.50 -9.33
CA LEU A 66 -14.26 -8.31 -8.25
C LEU A 66 -15.30 -8.48 -7.13
N ASP A 67 -15.19 -9.53 -6.32
CA ASP A 67 -16.08 -9.73 -5.18
C ASP A 67 -15.78 -8.71 -4.08
N THR A 68 -16.59 -7.65 -4.03
CA THR A 68 -16.54 -6.58 -3.03
C THR A 68 -16.73 -7.11 -1.61
N ASN A 69 -17.63 -8.07 -1.42
CA ASN A 69 -17.89 -8.62 -0.09
C ASN A 69 -16.66 -9.35 0.44
N LYS A 70 -15.96 -10.09 -0.43
CA LYS A 70 -14.70 -10.75 -0.07
C LYS A 70 -13.64 -9.78 0.44
N ILE A 71 -13.47 -8.64 -0.22
CA ILE A 71 -12.52 -7.60 0.21
C ILE A 71 -12.97 -6.93 1.51
N MET A 72 -14.27 -6.63 1.64
CA MET A 72 -14.83 -6.03 2.85
C MET A 72 -14.63 -6.93 4.08
N VAL A 73 -14.95 -8.22 3.98
CA VAL A 73 -14.78 -9.19 5.08
C VAL A 73 -13.31 -9.32 5.48
N CYS A 74 -12.40 -9.41 4.50
CA CYS A 74 -10.97 -9.46 4.77
C CYS A 74 -10.48 -8.19 5.49
N ALA A 75 -10.81 -7.00 4.96
CA ALA A 75 -10.31 -5.73 5.48
C ALA A 75 -10.82 -5.42 6.89
N GLN A 76 -12.02 -5.89 7.24
CA GLN A 76 -12.62 -5.71 8.57
C GLN A 76 -12.23 -6.82 9.57
N GLY A 77 -11.68 -7.93 9.07
CA GLY A 77 -11.35 -9.11 9.87
C GLY A 77 -9.90 -9.14 10.34
N GLU A 78 -9.57 -10.21 11.08
CA GLU A 78 -8.20 -10.50 11.53
C GLU A 78 -7.24 -10.72 10.35
N GLU A 79 -7.74 -11.31 9.26
CA GLU A 79 -6.96 -11.54 8.05
C GLU A 79 -6.34 -10.24 7.50
N GLY A 80 -7.13 -9.18 7.33
CA GLY A 80 -6.63 -7.90 6.82
C GLY A 80 -5.57 -7.30 7.74
N LYS A 81 -5.74 -7.43 9.06
CA LYS A 81 -4.78 -6.94 10.06
C LYS A 81 -3.46 -7.71 10.02
N GLU A 82 -3.52 -9.04 9.89
CA GLU A 82 -2.33 -9.88 9.71
C GLU A 82 -1.58 -9.52 8.43
N LEU A 83 -2.29 -9.39 7.32
CA LEU A 83 -1.70 -8.99 6.03
C LEU A 83 -1.08 -7.60 6.09
N LEU A 84 -1.74 -6.64 6.75
CA LEU A 84 -1.18 -5.29 6.90
C LEU A 84 0.07 -5.31 7.78
N ARG A 85 0.05 -6.07 8.89
CA ARG A 85 1.22 -6.24 9.76
C ARG A 85 2.43 -6.82 9.02
N GLU A 86 2.21 -7.86 8.22
CA GLU A 86 3.25 -8.44 7.36
C GLU A 86 3.74 -7.41 6.33
N ASN A 87 2.83 -6.71 5.68
CA ASN A 87 3.15 -5.71 4.66
C ASN A 87 4.01 -4.56 5.22
N ILE A 88 3.72 -4.07 6.43
CA ILE A 88 4.49 -2.95 7.02
C ILE A 88 5.77 -3.38 7.73
N ASN A 89 6.03 -4.68 7.92
CA ASN A 89 7.18 -5.16 8.69
C ASN A 89 8.51 -4.70 8.09
N LEU A 90 8.62 -4.68 6.76
CA LEU A 90 9.84 -4.21 6.09
C LEU A 90 10.14 -2.74 6.39
N ASN A 91 9.12 -1.89 6.53
CA ASN A 91 9.31 -0.48 6.88
C ASN A 91 9.91 -0.33 8.28
N LYS A 92 9.50 -1.20 9.22
CA LYS A 92 10.05 -1.25 10.57
C LYS A 92 11.50 -1.73 10.57
N GLU A 93 11.81 -2.78 9.83
CA GLU A 93 13.17 -3.33 9.71
C GLU A 93 14.14 -2.33 9.09
N LEU A 94 13.70 -1.61 8.07
CA LEU A 94 14.49 -0.60 7.37
C LEU A 94 14.41 0.80 7.99
N GLN A 95 13.69 0.97 9.10
CA GLN A 95 13.49 2.25 9.79
C GLN A 95 12.95 3.37 8.86
N ILE A 96 12.07 3.01 7.92
CA ILE A 96 11.43 3.96 7.01
C ILE A 96 10.34 4.72 7.77
N ILE A 97 10.53 6.03 7.92
CA ILE A 97 9.60 6.92 8.65
C ILE A 97 8.84 7.90 7.74
N SER A 98 9.23 7.99 6.46
CA SER A 98 8.60 8.86 5.48
C SER A 98 8.68 8.25 4.09
N GLY A 99 7.70 8.59 3.25
CA GLY A 99 7.60 8.11 1.87
C GLY A 99 7.34 9.23 0.86
N PRO A 100 7.43 8.93 -0.45
CA PRO A 100 7.74 7.61 -1.01
C PRO A 100 9.22 7.23 -0.83
N ALA A 101 9.46 5.97 -0.46
CA ALA A 101 10.77 5.33 -0.38
C ALA A 101 10.83 4.18 -1.36
N TYR A 102 11.99 3.98 -1.98
CA TYR A 102 12.21 2.95 -2.99
C TYR A 102 13.37 2.08 -2.54
N LEU A 103 13.16 0.76 -2.54
CA LEU A 103 14.19 -0.25 -2.34
C LEU A 103 14.50 -0.88 -3.69
N LEU A 104 15.74 -0.73 -4.17
CA LEU A 104 16.22 -1.30 -5.43
C LEU A 104 17.25 -2.40 -5.16
N ASP A 105 17.06 -3.54 -5.82
CA ASP A 105 17.92 -4.73 -5.77
C ASP A 105 18.31 -5.20 -4.36
N ASN A 106 17.45 -4.90 -3.38
CA ASN A 106 17.67 -5.17 -1.95
C ASN A 106 18.97 -4.55 -1.38
N GLN A 107 19.49 -3.49 -2.01
CA GLN A 107 20.75 -2.84 -1.64
C GLN A 107 20.59 -1.34 -1.44
N GLU A 108 19.84 -0.69 -2.31
CA GLU A 108 19.74 0.77 -2.33
C GLU A 108 18.38 1.23 -1.82
N ILE A 109 18.39 2.16 -0.87
CA ILE A 109 17.20 2.84 -0.37
C ILE A 109 17.34 4.33 -0.68
N PHE A 110 16.36 4.89 -1.38
CA PHE A 110 16.28 6.31 -1.65
C PHE A 110 14.84 6.81 -1.58
N GLY A 111 14.67 8.11 -1.36
CA GLY A 111 13.36 8.77 -1.39
C GLY A 111 13.29 9.83 -2.48
N SER A 112 12.08 10.31 -2.76
CA SER A 112 11.87 11.45 -3.66
C SER A 112 11.01 12.52 -2.99
N GLN A 113 11.23 13.78 -3.38
CA GLN A 113 10.30 14.87 -3.05
C GLN A 113 9.17 14.86 -4.07
N GLY A 114 7.97 14.50 -3.63
CA GLY A 114 6.82 14.31 -4.52
C GLY A 114 6.99 13.14 -5.49
N VAL A 115 6.12 13.12 -6.51
CA VAL A 115 6.12 12.09 -7.56
C VAL A 115 7.21 12.41 -8.58
N PRO A 116 8.24 11.56 -8.74
CA PRO A 116 9.33 11.83 -9.66
C PRO A 116 8.87 11.77 -11.11
N LYS A 117 9.46 12.58 -11.99
CA LYS A 117 9.20 12.46 -13.43
C LYS A 117 9.79 11.15 -13.95
N LYS A 118 9.19 10.59 -15.00
CA LYS A 118 9.67 9.36 -15.66
C LYS A 118 11.17 9.39 -15.98
N GLU A 119 11.69 10.51 -16.47
CA GLU A 119 13.10 10.63 -16.82
C GLU A 119 14.02 10.74 -15.59
N GLU A 120 13.55 11.34 -14.49
CA GLU A 120 14.27 11.35 -13.22
C GLU A 120 14.32 9.95 -12.63
N PHE A 121 13.18 9.26 -12.62
CA PHE A 121 13.08 7.90 -12.12
C PHE A 121 13.96 6.91 -12.90
N LYS A 122 14.02 7.04 -14.24
CA LYS A 122 14.95 6.27 -15.08
C LYS A 122 16.41 6.49 -14.70
N LYS A 123 16.81 7.74 -14.38
CA LYS A 123 18.18 8.03 -13.98
C LYS A 123 18.53 7.42 -12.63
N ILE A 124 17.54 7.24 -11.75
CA ILE A 124 17.74 6.61 -10.46
C ILE A 124 17.90 5.09 -10.63
N ILE A 125 17.04 4.45 -11.43
CA ILE A 125 17.05 2.98 -11.61
C ILE A 125 18.20 2.50 -12.52
N LYS A 126 18.64 3.31 -13.49
CA LYS A 126 19.71 2.92 -14.44
C LYS A 126 21.12 3.29 -13.98
N ARG A 127 21.30 3.69 -12.72
CA ARG A 127 22.64 3.78 -12.14
C ARG A 127 23.23 2.39 -11.98
#